data_AF-A0A2D6E3P8-F1
#
_entry.id   AF-A0A2D6E3P8-F1
#
_cell.length_a   1.000
_cell.length_b   1.000
_cell.length_c   1.000
_cell.angle_alpha   90.00
_cell.angle_beta   90.00
_cell.angle_gamma   90.00
#
_symmetry.space_group_name_H-M   'P 1'
#
loop_
_entity.id
_entity.type
_entity.pdbx_description
1 polymer ?
#
loop_
_entity_poly.entity_id
_entity_poly.type
_entity_poly.pdbx_seq_one_letter_code
_entity_poly.pdbx_strand_id
1 'polypeptide(L)'
;MIWDYTEKTESDYHRLIVSQFCEYEKGTYGAKLNEAIKVYQIHPDPEFWEWMFLNCNVKVQCPSYFISPEGLEFIRVKKRLMEFNPKPNLTNVELNGKLGEDKVIKKKKNLLDFIKDGEKEN
;
A
#
# COMPACT_ATOMS: atom_id res chain seq x y z
N MET A 1 -19.87 28.36 -7.11
CA MET A 1 -18.58 28.05 -7.77
C MET A 1 -18.70 26.64 -8.29
N ILE A 2 -19.05 26.51 -9.57
CA ILE A 2 -19.05 25.23 -10.27
C ILE A 2 -17.57 24.96 -10.52
N TRP A 3 -17.04 23.90 -9.91
CA TRP A 3 -15.72 23.41 -10.30
C TRP A 3 -15.92 22.79 -11.68
N ASP A 4 -15.55 23.52 -12.72
CA ASP A 4 -15.39 22.96 -14.06
C ASP A 4 -14.32 21.86 -13.94
N TYR A 5 -14.77 20.62 -13.82
CA TYR A 5 -13.96 19.46 -14.15
C TYR A 5 -13.78 19.51 -15.66
N THR A 6 -12.87 20.35 -16.13
CA THR A 6 -12.32 20.18 -17.47
C THR A 6 -11.75 18.77 -17.51
N GLU A 7 -12.34 17.91 -18.33
CA GLU A 7 -11.85 16.55 -18.56
C GLU A 7 -10.35 16.62 -18.83
N LYS A 8 -9.55 15.98 -17.97
CA LYS A 8 -8.10 15.96 -18.14
C LYS A 8 -7.80 15.20 -19.42
N THR A 9 -6.96 15.79 -20.25
CA THR A 9 -6.50 15.14 -21.47
C THR A 9 -5.41 14.12 -21.12
N GLU A 10 -5.15 13.15 -21.99
CA GLU A 10 -4.01 12.22 -21.84
C GLU A 10 -2.68 12.97 -21.60
N SER A 11 -2.53 14.14 -22.23
CA SER A 11 -1.36 14.99 -22.07
C SER A 11 -1.16 15.51 -20.64
N ASP A 12 -2.25 15.71 -19.90
CA ASP A 12 -2.21 16.12 -18.51
C ASP A 12 -1.73 14.97 -17.62
N TYR A 13 -2.15 13.74 -17.92
CA TYR A 13 -1.65 12.55 -17.23
C TYR A 13 -0.16 12.32 -17.48
N HIS A 14 0.33 12.53 -18.71
CA HIS A 14 1.76 12.45 -18.99
C HIS A 14 2.56 13.44 -18.13
N ARG A 15 2.09 14.68 -18.01
CA ARG A 15 2.73 15.71 -17.19
C ARG A 15 2.66 15.37 -15.70
N LEU A 16 1.51 14.87 -15.23
CA LEU A 16 1.30 14.43 -13.85
C LEU A 16 2.25 13.29 -13.46
N ILE A 17 2.46 12.32 -14.36
CA ILE A 17 3.40 11.22 -14.11
C ILE A 17 4.81 11.75 -13.86
N VAL A 18 5.26 12.70 -14.70
CA VAL A 18 6.58 13.32 -14.54
C VAL A 18 6.65 14.17 -13.28
N SER A 19 5.67 15.04 -13.01
CA SER A 19 5.73 15.96 -11.88
C SER A 19 5.57 15.26 -10.52
N GLN A 20 4.70 14.26 -10.45
CA GLN A 20 4.37 13.61 -9.19
C GLN A 20 5.32 12.47 -8.87
N PHE A 21 5.66 11.64 -9.84
CA PHE A 21 6.46 10.45 -9.57
C PHE A 21 7.94 10.64 -9.85
N CYS A 22 8.37 11.67 -10.58
CA CYS A 22 9.79 11.84 -10.92
C CYS A 22 10.45 13.02 -10.21
N GLU A 23 11.68 12.80 -9.74
CA GLU A 23 12.59 13.90 -9.43
C GLU A 23 13.05 14.57 -10.72
N TYR A 24 13.08 15.90 -10.77
CA TYR A 24 13.44 16.64 -12.00
C TYR A 24 14.79 17.33 -11.86
N GLU A 25 15.59 17.24 -12.91
CA GLU A 25 16.77 18.08 -13.12
C GLU A 25 16.55 18.92 -14.38
N LYS A 26 16.97 20.19 -14.36
CA LYS A 26 16.78 21.11 -15.49
C LYS A 26 17.40 20.51 -16.77
N GLY A 27 16.61 20.43 -17.83
CA GLY A 27 17.04 19.92 -19.15
C GLY A 27 16.62 18.49 -19.48
N THR A 28 16.19 17.69 -18.49
CA THR A 28 15.76 16.28 -18.73
C THR A 28 14.25 16.10 -18.91
N TYR A 29 13.47 17.17 -18.76
CA TYR A 29 12.01 17.11 -18.76
C TYR A 29 11.42 16.51 -20.05
N GLY A 30 11.94 16.90 -21.22
CA GLY A 30 11.45 16.38 -22.50
C GLY A 30 11.64 14.86 -22.65
N ALA A 31 12.79 14.34 -22.21
CA ALA A 31 13.06 12.91 -22.22
C ALA A 31 12.12 12.15 -21.26
N LYS A 32 11.93 12.67 -20.04
CA LYS A 32 11.00 12.11 -19.05
C LYS A 32 9.55 12.15 -19.54
N LEU A 33 9.15 13.21 -20.24
CA LEU A 33 7.81 13.28 -20.82
C LEU A 33 7.59 12.20 -21.87
N ASN A 34 8.57 11.96 -22.76
CA ASN A 34 8.49 10.88 -23.75
C ASN A 34 8.39 9.50 -23.10
N GLU A 35 9.08 9.27 -21.99
CA GLU A 35 8.94 8.03 -21.23
C GLU A 35 7.58 7.92 -20.55
N ALA A 36 7.06 9.01 -19.96
CA ALA A 36 5.74 9.03 -19.34
C ALA A 36 4.62 8.73 -20.34
N ILE A 37 4.74 9.19 -21.60
CA ILE A 37 3.83 8.82 -22.69
C ILE A 37 3.81 7.29 -22.86
N LYS A 38 4.98 6.64 -22.90
CA LYS A 38 5.07 5.18 -23.03
C LYS A 38 4.47 4.45 -21.83
N VAL A 39 4.71 4.97 -20.62
CA VAL A 39 4.11 4.41 -19.39
C VAL A 39 2.59 4.47 -19.46
N TYR A 40 2.03 5.61 -19.86
CA TYR A 40 0.59 5.77 -19.99
C TYR A 40 0.01 4.88 -21.09
N GLN A 41 0.72 4.68 -22.22
CA GLN A 41 0.31 3.75 -23.28
C GLN A 41 0.23 2.29 -22.79
N ILE A 42 1.07 1.88 -21.84
CA ILE A 42 1.03 0.52 -21.27
C ILE A 42 -0.18 0.35 -20.35
N HIS A 43 -0.56 1.40 -19.63
CA HIS A 43 -1.71 1.37 -18.73
C HIS A 43 -2.56 2.66 -18.88
N PRO A 44 -3.37 2.77 -19.95
CA PRO A 44 -4.13 3.97 -20.29
C PRO A 44 -5.43 4.03 -19.49
N ASP A 45 -5.29 4.10 -18.18
CA ASP A 45 -6.40 4.11 -17.22
C ASP A 45 -6.33 5.39 -16.38
N PRO A 46 -7.09 6.44 -16.76
CA PRO A 46 -7.13 7.71 -16.05
C PRO A 46 -7.43 7.55 -14.57
N GLU A 47 -8.44 6.74 -14.23
CA GLU A 47 -8.90 6.55 -12.84
C GLU A 47 -7.80 5.93 -11.97
N PHE A 48 -7.08 4.95 -12.52
CA PHE A 48 -5.93 4.36 -11.83
C PHE A 48 -4.84 5.40 -11.55
N TRP A 49 -4.48 6.24 -12.53
CA TRP A 49 -3.44 7.24 -12.35
C TRP A 49 -3.86 8.35 -11.38
N GLU A 50 -5.14 8.71 -11.33
CA GLU A 50 -5.66 9.63 -10.31
C GLU A 50 -5.63 9.00 -8.91
N TRP A 51 -6.06 7.75 -8.78
CA TRP A 51 -5.98 7.03 -7.52
C TRP A 51 -4.53 6.91 -7.05
N MET A 52 -3.62 6.59 -7.95
CA MET A 52 -2.18 6.54 -7.70
C MET A 52 -1.64 7.90 -7.24
N PHE A 53 -2.04 8.99 -7.89
CA PHE A 53 -1.64 10.36 -7.50
C PHE A 53 -2.09 10.71 -6.08
N LEU A 54 -3.31 10.33 -5.71
CA LEU A 54 -3.89 10.64 -4.40
C LEU A 54 -3.37 9.73 -3.27
N ASN A 55 -3.11 8.46 -3.56
CA ASN A 55 -2.87 7.44 -2.53
C ASN A 55 -1.43 6.93 -2.48
N CYS A 56 -0.60 7.20 -3.50
CA CYS A 56 0.79 6.75 -3.53
C CYS A 56 1.77 7.92 -3.56
N ASN A 57 2.54 8.06 -2.48
CA ASN A 57 3.68 8.98 -2.43
C ASN A 57 4.98 8.23 -2.75
N VAL A 58 5.17 7.88 -4.02
CA VAL A 58 6.39 7.23 -4.49
C VAL A 58 7.15 8.21 -5.38
N LYS A 59 8.46 8.29 -5.19
CA LYS A 59 9.37 9.04 -6.07
C LYS A 59 10.33 8.07 -6.72
N VAL A 60 10.41 8.15 -8.04
CA VAL A 60 11.33 7.41 -8.90
C VAL A 60 12.25 8.40 -9.62
N GLN A 61 13.45 7.96 -9.99
CA GLN A 61 14.36 8.83 -10.74
C GLN A 61 13.91 9.04 -12.19
N CYS A 62 13.23 8.04 -12.77
CA CYS A 62 12.83 8.02 -14.17
C CYS A 62 11.48 7.31 -14.38
N PRO A 63 10.59 7.81 -15.26
CA PRO A 63 9.32 7.15 -15.57
C PRO A 63 9.49 5.75 -16.17
N SER A 64 10.59 5.49 -16.87
CA SER A 64 10.95 4.17 -17.39
C SER A 64 10.93 3.05 -16.35
N TYR A 65 11.06 3.36 -15.06
CA TYR A 65 10.86 2.38 -13.99
C TYR A 65 9.51 1.65 -14.13
N PHE A 66 8.43 2.38 -14.42
CA PHE A 66 7.09 1.79 -14.55
C PHE A 66 6.95 0.83 -15.75
N ILE A 67 7.93 0.85 -16.67
CA ILE A 67 8.02 -0.05 -17.82
C ILE A 67 8.88 -1.28 -17.50
N SER A 68 9.73 -1.22 -16.46
CA SER A 68 10.54 -2.35 -16.05
C SER A 68 9.68 -3.48 -15.47
N PRO A 69 10.18 -4.72 -15.43
CA PRO A 69 9.46 -5.84 -14.81
C PRO A 69 9.00 -5.53 -13.37
N GLU A 70 9.85 -4.87 -12.59
CA GLU A 70 9.55 -4.47 -11.20
C GLU A 70 8.46 -3.40 -11.15
N GLY A 71 8.51 -2.40 -12.03
CA GLY A 71 7.48 -1.36 -12.10
C GLY A 71 6.13 -1.88 -12.58
N LEU A 72 6.12 -2.85 -13.49
CA LEU A 72 4.91 -3.52 -13.93
C LEU A 72 4.27 -4.35 -12.80
N GLU A 73 5.07 -5.07 -12.03
CA GLU A 73 4.58 -5.76 -10.83
C GLU A 73 4.03 -4.78 -9.79
N PHE A 74 4.71 -3.65 -9.60
CA PHE A 74 4.22 -2.58 -8.73
C PHE A 74 2.85 -2.06 -9.18
N ILE A 75 2.67 -1.75 -10.48
CA ILE A 75 1.38 -1.32 -11.04
C ILE A 75 0.30 -2.39 -10.80
N ARG A 76 0.60 -3.67 -11.05
CA ARG A 76 -0.35 -4.79 -10.82
C ARG A 76 -0.81 -4.87 -9.37
N VAL A 77 0.12 -4.76 -8.42
CA VAL A 77 -0.19 -4.80 -6.98
C VAL A 77 -1.06 -3.60 -6.60
N LYS A 78 -0.72 -2.41 -7.10
CA LYS A 78 -1.48 -1.18 -6.82
C LYS A 78 -2.89 -1.22 -7.40
N LYS A 79 -3.06 -1.75 -8.61
CA LYS A 79 -4.38 -1.95 -9.20
C LYS A 79 -5.25 -2.89 -8.36
N ARG A 80 -4.68 -4.01 -7.91
CA ARG A 80 -5.37 -4.93 -7.00
C ARG A 80 -5.80 -4.25 -5.70
N LEU A 81 -4.99 -3.34 -5.16
CA LEU A 81 -5.34 -2.56 -3.98
C LEU A 81 -6.45 -1.54 -4.24
N MET A 82 -6.45 -0.89 -5.40
CA MET A 82 -7.52 0.01 -5.83
C MET A 82 -8.86 -0.73 -5.95
N GLU A 83 -8.84 -1.95 -6.50
CA GLU A 83 -10.01 -2.82 -6.65
C GLU A 83 -10.37 -3.60 -5.39
N PHE A 84 -9.56 -3.50 -4.32
CA PHE A 84 -9.76 -4.30 -3.12
C PHE A 84 -10.98 -3.81 -2.35
N ASN A 85 -12.07 -4.58 -2.46
CA ASN A 85 -13.24 -4.39 -1.63
C ASN A 85 -13.17 -5.34 -0.42
N PRO A 86 -12.83 -4.85 0.79
CA PRO A 86 -12.76 -5.69 1.96
C PRO A 86 -14.14 -6.31 2.20
N LYS A 87 -14.21 -7.64 2.30
CA LYS A 87 -15.42 -8.28 2.80
C LYS A 87 -15.66 -7.73 4.21
N PRO A 88 -16.85 -7.20 4.52
CA PRO A 88 -17.16 -6.81 5.88
C PRO A 88 -17.00 -8.06 6.74
N ASN A 89 -16.06 -8.02 7.67
CA ASN A 89 -15.91 -9.09 8.63
C ASN A 89 -17.24 -9.21 9.39
N LEU A 90 -17.84 -10.40 9.36
CA LEU A 90 -19.07 -10.77 10.08
C LEU A 90 -18.91 -10.78 11.61
N THR A 91 -17.80 -10.26 12.13
CA THR A 91 -17.54 -10.15 13.55
C THR A 91 -17.57 -8.68 13.95
N ASN A 92 -18.70 -8.26 14.52
CA ASN A 92 -18.77 -7.11 15.41
C ASN A 92 -17.83 -7.39 16.60
N VAL A 93 -16.55 -7.08 16.45
CA VAL A 93 -15.68 -6.93 17.62
C VAL A 93 -15.95 -5.53 18.13
N GLU A 94 -16.86 -5.43 19.10
CA GLU A 94 -17.05 -4.21 19.87
C GLU A 94 -15.68 -3.76 20.43
N LEU A 95 -15.16 -2.65 19.92
CA LEU A 95 -13.96 -1.97 20.42
C LEU A 95 -14.14 -1.39 21.84
N ASN A 96 -15.22 -1.76 22.54
CA ASN A 96 -15.57 -1.34 23.89
C ASN A 96 -15.41 -2.45 24.94
N GLY A 97 -14.88 -3.61 24.58
CA GLY A 97 -14.42 -4.60 25.53
C GLY A 97 -12.92 -4.46 25.73
N LYS A 98 -12.45 -4.26 26.98
CA LYS A 98 -11.02 -4.37 27.33
C LYS A 98 -10.44 -5.57 26.60
N LEU A 99 -9.42 -5.33 25.76
CA LEU A 99 -8.60 -6.37 25.16
C LEU A 99 -8.25 -7.34 26.29
N GLY A 100 -8.71 -8.59 26.15
CA GLY A 100 -8.98 -9.50 27.26
C GLY A 100 -7.91 -9.51 28.35
N GLU A 101 -8.37 -9.65 29.60
CA GLU A 101 -7.50 -9.86 30.75
C GLU A 101 -6.38 -10.84 30.39
N ASP A 102 -5.14 -10.43 30.69
CA ASP A 102 -3.96 -11.27 30.52
C ASP A 102 -4.28 -12.66 31.06
N LYS A 103 -4.29 -13.66 30.17
CA LYS A 103 -4.40 -15.05 30.60
C LYS A 103 -3.16 -15.35 31.41
N VAL A 104 -3.29 -15.33 32.74
CA VAL A 104 -2.25 -15.80 33.65
C VAL A 104 -2.00 -17.27 33.31
N ILE A 105 -0.90 -17.54 32.61
CA ILE A 105 -0.42 -18.90 32.38
C ILE A 105 -0.04 -19.44 33.74
N LYS A 106 -0.92 -20.26 34.34
CA LYS A 106 -0.56 -21.06 35.50
C LYS A 106 0.56 -21.99 35.05
N LYS A 107 1.80 -21.67 35.43
CA LYS A 107 2.96 -22.55 35.23
C LYS A 107 2.56 -23.94 35.74
N LYS A 108 2.67 -24.96 34.89
CA LYS A 108 2.58 -26.35 35.35
C LYS A 108 3.69 -26.56 36.38
N LYS A 109 3.35 -27.18 37.53
CA LYS A 109 4.27 -27.49 38.62
C LYS A 109 5.57 -28.06 38.04
N ASN A 110 6.71 -27.51 38.46
CA ASN A 110 8.02 -28.07 38.07
C ASN A 110 8.26 -29.37 38.84
N LEU A 111 9.14 -30.25 38.34
CA LEU A 111 9.53 -31.51 39.00
C LEU A 111 9.97 -31.31 40.48
N LEU A 112 10.54 -30.15 40.80
CA LEU A 112 10.93 -29.77 42.16
C LEU A 112 9.73 -29.54 43.10
N ASP A 113 8.59 -29.10 42.58
CA ASP A 113 7.36 -28.94 43.37
C ASP A 113 6.73 -30.30 43.69
N PHE A 114 6.87 -31.28 42.78
CA PHE A 114 6.45 -32.67 43.04
C PHE A 114 7.29 -33.35 44.13
N ILE A 115 8.60 -33.09 44.17
CA ILE A 115 9.49 -33.66 45.19
C ILE A 115 9.17 -33.09 46.57
N LYS A 116 8.89 -31.78 46.67
CA LYS A 116 8.51 -31.14 47.94
C LYS A 116 7.15 -31.60 48.47
N ASP A 117 6.21 -31.90 47.59
CA ASP A 117 4.90 -32.46 47.99
C ASP A 117 5.05 -33.90 48.51
N GLY A 118 6.01 -34.69 47.99
CA GLY A 118 6.28 -36.06 48.44
C GLY A 118 7.03 -36.18 49.78
N GLU A 119 7.77 -35.17 50.21
CA GLU A 119 8.45 -35.16 51.52
C GLU A 119 7.51 -34.84 52.70
N LYS A 120 6.29 -34.35 52.44
CA LYS A 120 5.31 -34.00 53.49
C LYS A 120 4.32 -35.12 53.84
N GLU A 121 4.26 -36.19 53.05
CA GLU A 121 3.35 -37.33 53.27
C GLU A 121 4.00 -38.54 53.97
N ASN A 122 5.19 -38.38 54.57
CA ASN A 122 5.80 -39.36 55.48
C ASN A 122 5.91 -38.84 56.91
#